data_AF-A0A931Y433-F1
#
_entry.id   AF-A0A931Y433-F1
#
_cell.length_a   1.000
_cell.length_b   1.000
_cell.length_c   1.000
_cell.angle_alpha   90.00
_cell.angle_beta   90.00
_cell.angle_gamma   90.00
#
_symmetry.space_group_name_H-M   'P 1'
#
loop_
_entity.id
_entity.type
_entity.pdbx_description
1 polymer ?
#
loop_
_entity_poly.entity_id
_entity_poly.type
_entity_poly.pdbx_seq_one_letter_code
_entity_poly.pdbx_strand_id
1 'polypeptide(L)'
;MSEFNMKDLSPGALLSAVTTGEGFTNPRLVALAAAGLGVLLAAGNFVLIFVLNRYYPYLLGVAPILVLGGVFMLATGEPKFRGEGQTAPMWTRAGLAGSMILGLAIGAALVFLVHWGP
;
A
#
# COMPACT_ATOMS: atom_id res chain seq x y z
N MET A 1 -22.62 11.50 8.09
CA MET A 1 -21.17 11.72 7.98
C MET A 1 -20.50 10.40 8.30
N SER A 2 -19.73 9.77 7.42
CA SER A 2 -18.99 8.56 7.80
C SER A 2 -17.90 8.99 8.78
N GLU A 3 -17.99 8.57 10.04
CA GLU A 3 -16.92 8.82 11.01
C GLU A 3 -15.64 8.17 10.50
N PHE A 4 -14.59 8.99 10.37
CA PHE A 4 -13.26 8.51 10.06
C PHE A 4 -12.70 7.79 11.29
N ASN A 5 -12.42 6.49 11.18
CA ASN A 5 -11.88 5.70 12.27
C ASN A 5 -10.35 5.62 12.14
N MET A 6 -9.61 6.20 13.11
CA MET A 6 -8.14 6.14 13.10
C MET A 6 -7.58 4.70 13.11
N LYS A 7 -8.38 3.73 13.56
CA LYS A 7 -8.01 2.30 13.52
C LYS A 7 -7.77 1.80 12.09
N ASP A 8 -8.44 2.39 11.10
CA ASP A 8 -8.33 2.03 9.68
C ASP A 8 -6.95 2.37 9.10
N LEU A 9 -6.19 3.29 9.73
CA LEU A 9 -4.82 3.64 9.33
C LEU A 9 -3.74 2.79 10.01
N SER A 10 -4.12 1.86 10.89
CA SER A 10 -3.15 1.01 11.57
C SER A 10 -2.55 -0.03 10.60
N PRO A 11 -1.28 -0.43 10.78
CA PRO A 11 -0.68 -1.51 9.97
C PRO A 11 -1.48 -2.82 10.04
N GLY A 12 -2.10 -3.08 11.20
CA GLY A 12 -2.95 -4.25 11.42
C GLY A 12 -4.22 -4.23 10.54
N ALA A 13 -4.76 -3.06 10.22
CA ALA A 13 -5.96 -2.94 9.38
C ALA A 13 -5.70 -3.35 7.93
N LEU A 14 -4.54 -2.98 7.36
CA LEU A 14 -4.11 -3.44 6.03
C LEU A 14 -3.92 -4.96 5.99
N LEU A 15 -3.26 -5.51 7.02
CA LEU A 15 -3.07 -6.95 7.12
C LEU A 15 -4.40 -7.68 7.26
N SER A 16 -5.29 -7.19 8.12
CA SER A 16 -6.64 -7.74 8.33
C SER A 16 -7.46 -7.70 7.04
N ALA A 17 -7.43 -6.58 6.31
CA ALA A 17 -8.14 -6.44 5.03
C ALA A 17 -7.74 -7.50 4.00
N VAL A 18 -6.48 -7.95 4.02
CA VAL A 18 -5.99 -9.03 3.16
C VAL A 18 -6.34 -10.42 3.73
N THR A 19 -6.02 -10.67 5.00
CA THR A 19 -6.08 -12.02 5.61
C THR A 19 -7.47 -12.41 6.08
N THR A 20 -8.18 -11.50 6.76
CA THR A 20 -9.52 -11.73 7.31
C THR A 20 -10.61 -11.20 6.36
N GLY A 21 -10.26 -10.22 5.51
CA GLY A 21 -11.22 -9.57 4.62
C GLY A 21 -12.04 -8.48 5.30
N GLU A 22 -11.59 -7.98 6.45
CA GLU A 22 -12.18 -6.81 7.11
C GLU A 22 -12.08 -5.58 6.19
N GLY A 23 -13.22 -4.98 5.87
CA GLY A 23 -13.24 -3.78 5.03
C GLY A 23 -13.00 -2.50 5.85
N PHE A 24 -12.52 -1.46 5.17
CA PHE A 24 -12.33 -0.15 5.77
C PHE A 24 -13.62 0.66 5.80
N THR A 25 -13.77 1.52 6.80
CA THR A 25 -14.91 2.45 6.91
C THR A 25 -14.89 3.43 5.74
N ASN A 26 -13.70 3.94 5.41
CA ASN A 26 -13.49 4.80 4.25
C ASN A 26 -12.25 4.35 3.44
N PRO A 27 -12.42 3.37 2.53
CA PRO A 27 -11.31 2.79 1.78
C PRO A 27 -10.54 3.83 0.98
N ARG A 28 -11.22 4.84 0.41
CA ARG A 28 -10.58 5.87 -0.41
C ARG A 28 -9.69 6.82 0.40
N LEU A 29 -10.05 7.11 1.65
CA LEU A 29 -9.19 7.92 2.53
C LEU A 29 -7.93 7.14 2.94
N VAL A 30 -8.10 5.87 3.32
CA VAL A 30 -6.96 4.97 3.61
C VAL A 30 -6.07 4.85 2.38
N ALA A 31 -6.68 4.72 1.21
CA ALA A 31 -6.00 4.63 -0.07
C ALA A 31 -5.22 5.90 -0.43
N LEU A 32 -5.81 7.08 -0.20
CA LEU A 32 -5.14 8.36 -0.40
C LEU A 32 -3.95 8.52 0.54
N ALA A 33 -4.11 8.15 1.81
CA ALA A 33 -3.03 8.18 2.80
C ALA A 33 -1.90 7.20 2.42
N ALA A 34 -2.23 5.97 2.05
CA ALA A 34 -1.26 4.95 1.64
C ALA A 34 -0.54 5.33 0.34
N ALA A 35 -1.26 5.72 -0.71
CA ALA A 35 -0.67 6.14 -1.97
C ALA A 35 0.18 7.41 -1.81
N GLY A 36 -0.33 8.40 -1.07
CA GLY A 36 0.40 9.64 -0.78
C GLY A 36 1.68 9.38 -0.01
N LEU A 37 1.63 8.55 1.03
CA LEU A 37 2.82 8.12 1.78
C LEU A 37 3.80 7.37 0.87
N GLY A 38 3.32 6.45 0.03
CA GLY A 38 4.14 5.73 -0.93
C GLY A 38 4.87 6.65 -1.90
N VAL A 39 4.20 7.67 -2.45
CA VAL A 39 4.81 8.69 -3.32
C VAL A 39 5.86 9.50 -2.56
N LEU A 40 5.57 9.93 -1.33
CA LEU A 40 6.53 10.68 -0.50
C LEU A 40 7.78 9.85 -0.19
N LEU A 41 7.62 8.56 0.12
CA LEU A 41 8.74 7.64 0.35
C LEU A 41 9.56 7.45 -0.93
N ALA A 42 8.92 7.30 -2.08
CA ALA A 42 9.61 7.17 -3.36
C ALA A 42 10.40 8.45 -3.71
N ALA A 43 9.79 9.62 -3.57
CA ALA A 43 10.43 10.91 -3.83
C ALA A 43 11.57 11.20 -2.84
N GLY A 44 11.35 10.95 -1.54
CA GLY A 44 12.39 11.08 -0.52
C GLY A 44 13.56 10.14 -0.78
N ASN A 45 13.29 8.90 -1.18
CA ASN A 45 14.34 7.95 -1.51
C ASN A 45 15.10 8.30 -2.81
N PHE A 46 14.42 8.91 -3.80
CA PHE A 46 15.08 9.47 -4.98
C PHE A 46 16.09 10.55 -4.59
N VAL A 47 15.70 11.48 -3.71
CA VAL A 47 16.63 12.52 -3.19
C VAL A 47 17.78 11.88 -2.42
N LEU A 48 17.50 10.89 -1.56
CA LEU A 48 18.53 10.19 -0.80
C LEU A 48 19.58 9.55 -1.70
N ILE A 49 19.15 8.87 -2.78
CA ILE A 49 20.05 8.19 -3.70
C ILE A 49 20.82 9.20 -4.57
N PHE A 50 20.13 10.09 -5.27
CA PHE A 50 20.74 10.90 -6.32
C PHE A 50 21.36 12.21 -5.84
N VAL A 51 20.90 12.76 -4.71
CA VAL A 51 21.44 14.01 -4.15
C VAL A 51 22.40 13.74 -3.00
N LEU A 52 22.05 12.80 -2.12
CA LEU A 52 22.79 12.55 -0.88
C LEU A 52 23.65 11.28 -0.92
N ASN A 53 23.64 10.52 -2.02
CA ASN A 53 24.36 9.25 -2.20
C ASN A 53 24.15 8.25 -1.05
N ARG A 54 22.94 8.23 -0.48
CA ARG A 54 22.56 7.37 0.63
C ARG A 54 21.51 6.37 0.22
N TYR A 55 21.86 5.09 0.30
CA TYR A 55 21.01 4.01 -0.14
C TYR A 55 20.22 3.39 1.02
N TYR A 56 18.89 3.43 0.93
CA TYR A 56 17.98 2.76 1.85
C TYR A 56 17.07 1.78 1.09
N PRO A 57 17.45 0.49 0.98
CA PRO A 57 16.71 -0.49 0.17
C PRO A 57 15.27 -0.68 0.65
N TYR A 58 15.03 -0.53 1.95
CA TYR A 58 13.68 -0.66 2.53
C TYR A 58 12.68 0.36 1.95
N LEU A 59 13.10 1.60 1.70
CA LEU A 59 12.22 2.64 1.15
C LEU A 59 11.81 2.32 -0.30
N LEU A 60 12.75 1.77 -1.08
CA LEU A 60 12.51 1.27 -2.44
C LEU A 60 11.56 0.07 -2.48
N GLY A 61 11.65 -0.81 -1.48
CA GLY A 61 10.77 -1.97 -1.38
C GLY A 61 9.34 -1.64 -0.98
N VAL A 62 9.16 -0.75 0.00
CA VAL A 62 7.86 -0.46 0.61
C VAL A 62 7.03 0.53 -0.20
N ALA A 63 7.67 1.52 -0.83
CA ALA A 63 6.94 2.56 -1.57
C ALA A 63 6.02 2.00 -2.67
N PRO A 64 6.46 1.08 -3.56
CA PRO A 64 5.61 0.55 -4.62
C PRO A 64 4.43 -0.29 -4.10
N ILE A 65 4.59 -0.98 -2.96
CA ILE A 65 3.51 -1.73 -2.30
C ILE A 65 2.39 -0.78 -1.89
N LEU A 66 2.75 0.33 -1.23
CA LEU A 66 1.79 1.33 -0.76
C LEU A 66 1.15 2.10 -1.92
N VAL A 67 1.93 2.45 -2.96
CA VAL A 67 1.39 3.14 -4.14
C VAL A 67 0.41 2.25 -4.87
N LEU A 68 0.75 1.01 -5.21
CA LEU A 68 -0.15 0.14 -5.98
C LEU A 68 -1.37 -0.31 -5.17
N GLY A 69 -1.18 -0.66 -3.90
CA GLY A 69 -2.30 -0.96 -2.99
C GLY A 69 -3.23 0.23 -2.83
N GLY A 70 -2.67 1.43 -2.63
CA GLY A 70 -3.44 2.67 -2.55
C GLY A 70 -4.16 3.01 -3.86
N VAL A 71 -3.51 2.88 -5.03
CA VAL A 71 -4.14 3.13 -6.32
C VAL A 71 -5.28 2.15 -6.58
N PHE A 72 -5.12 0.87 -6.24
CA PHE A 72 -6.20 -0.12 -6.35
C PHE A 72 -7.40 0.27 -5.49
N MET A 73 -7.19 0.62 -4.22
CA MET A 73 -8.26 1.02 -3.31
C MET A 73 -8.89 2.37 -3.68
N LEU A 74 -8.12 3.31 -4.26
CA LEU A 74 -8.64 4.58 -4.80
C LEU A 74 -9.56 4.32 -5.99
N ALA A 75 -9.14 3.47 -6.92
CA ALA A 75 -9.89 3.15 -8.13
C ALA A 75 -11.17 2.38 -7.83
N THR A 76 -11.09 1.37 -6.97
CA THR A 76 -12.22 0.46 -6.69
C THR A 76 -13.10 0.94 -5.55
N GLY A 77 -12.56 1.71 -4.61
CA GLY A 77 -13.26 2.07 -3.36
C GLY A 77 -13.49 0.87 -2.43
N GLU A 78 -12.71 -0.21 -2.60
CA GLU A 78 -12.79 -1.46 -1.87
C GLU A 78 -11.41 -1.82 -1.28
N PRO A 79 -11.33 -2.63 -0.20
CA PRO A 79 -12.41 -3.32 0.50
C PRO A 79 -13.17 -2.39 1.46
N LYS A 80 -14.49 -2.28 1.30
CA LYS A 80 -15.37 -1.48 2.17
C LYS A 80 -15.98 -2.33 3.26
N PHE A 81 -16.10 -1.76 4.46
CA PHE A 81 -16.77 -2.38 5.59
C PHE A 81 -18.24 -2.67 5.27
N ARG A 82 -18.71 -3.89 5.57
CA ARG A 82 -20.06 -4.39 5.26
C ARG A 82 -20.88 -4.78 6.50
N GLY A 83 -20.33 -4.60 7.69
CA GLY A 83 -20.93 -5.05 8.96
C GLY A 83 -20.03 -6.05 9.67
N GLU A 84 -20.24 -6.21 10.98
CA GLU A 84 -19.49 -7.17 11.79
C GLU A 84 -19.74 -8.61 11.32
N GLY A 85 -18.67 -9.39 11.17
CA GLY A 85 -18.74 -10.77 10.67
C GLY A 85 -18.91 -10.91 9.15
N GLN A 86 -19.08 -9.81 8.41
CA GLN A 86 -19.13 -9.85 6.95
C GLN A 86 -17.75 -9.59 6.33
N THR A 87 -17.33 -10.50 5.46
CA THR A 87 -16.06 -10.38 4.75
C THR A 87 -16.24 -9.64 3.42
N ALA A 88 -15.22 -8.89 3.02
CA ALA A 88 -15.19 -8.27 1.72
C ALA A 88 -15.15 -9.34 0.60
N PRO A 89 -15.74 -9.07 -0.58
CA PRO A 89 -15.76 -9.98 -1.72
C PRO A 89 -14.36 -10.48 -2.06
N MET A 90 -14.27 -11.73 -2.50
CA MET A 90 -12.97 -12.36 -2.77
C MET A 90 -12.14 -11.61 -3.83
N TRP A 91 -12.79 -10.96 -4.81
CA TRP A 91 -12.11 -10.16 -5.84
C TRP A 91 -11.44 -8.90 -5.27
N THR A 92 -12.01 -8.27 -4.24
CA THR A 92 -11.42 -7.06 -3.64
C THR A 92 -10.18 -7.43 -2.84
N ARG A 93 -10.25 -8.56 -2.12
CA ARG A 93 -9.14 -9.12 -1.35
C ARG A 93 -8.01 -9.58 -2.28
N ALA A 94 -8.36 -10.31 -3.34
CA ALA A 94 -7.40 -10.78 -4.34
C ALA A 94 -6.78 -9.61 -5.12
N GLY A 95 -7.56 -8.60 -5.48
CA GLY A 95 -7.07 -7.39 -6.16
C GLY A 95 -6.11 -6.59 -5.29
N LEU A 96 -6.46 -6.37 -4.01
CA LEU A 96 -5.57 -5.72 -3.05
C LEU A 96 -4.29 -6.54 -2.84
N ALA A 97 -4.41 -7.84 -2.54
CA ALA A 97 -3.26 -8.72 -2.35
C ALA A 97 -2.36 -8.76 -3.61
N GLY A 98 -2.97 -8.88 -4.79
CA GLY A 98 -2.27 -8.88 -6.07
C GLY A 98 -1.51 -7.58 -6.33
N SER A 99 -2.14 -6.42 -6.04
CA SER A 99 -1.48 -5.12 -6.17
C SER A 99 -0.30 -4.96 -5.21
N MET A 100 -0.40 -5.50 -3.99
CA MET A 100 0.68 -5.49 -3.01
C MET A 100 1.83 -6.42 -3.40
N ILE A 101 1.53 -7.62 -3.90
CA ILE A 101 2.53 -8.56 -4.42
C ILE A 101 3.26 -7.96 -5.63
N LEU A 102 2.53 -7.33 -6.55
CA LEU A 102 3.13 -6.65 -7.69
C LEU A 102 4.03 -5.50 -7.24
N GLY A 103 3.59 -4.70 -6.27
CA GLY A 103 4.40 -3.65 -5.66
C GLY A 103 5.66 -4.21 -5.01
N LEU A 104 5.57 -5.32 -4.29
CA LEU A 104 6.72 -5.98 -3.68
C LEU A 104 7.70 -6.47 -4.76
N ALA A 105 7.21 -7.06 -5.85
CA ALA A 105 8.04 -7.52 -6.96
C ALA A 105 8.78 -6.36 -7.64
N ILE A 106 8.09 -5.24 -7.89
CA ILE A 106 8.71 -4.01 -8.42
C ILE A 106 9.76 -3.48 -7.46
N GLY A 107 9.44 -3.37 -6.17
CA GLY A 107 10.37 -2.91 -5.15
C GLY A 107 11.62 -3.80 -5.06
N ALA A 108 11.45 -5.12 -5.07
CA ALA A 108 12.55 -6.08 -5.09
C ALA A 108 13.41 -5.96 -6.35
N ALA A 109 12.79 -5.80 -7.53
CA ALA A 109 13.51 -5.59 -8.78
C ALA A 109 14.32 -4.28 -8.76
N LEU A 110 13.75 -3.18 -8.25
CA LEU A 110 14.46 -1.91 -8.14
C LEU A 110 15.62 -2.00 -7.14
N VAL A 111 15.44 -2.66 -5.99
CA VAL A 111 16.52 -2.93 -5.03
C VAL A 111 17.64 -3.74 -5.69
N PHE A 112 17.29 -4.77 -6.46
CA PHE A 112 18.26 -5.57 -7.19
C PHE A 112 19.02 -4.72 -8.22
N LEU A 113 18.32 -3.91 -9.03
CA LEU A 113 18.94 -3.05 -10.05
C LEU A 113 19.87 -1.99 -9.44
N VAL A 114 19.49 -1.37 -8.32
CA VAL A 114 20.32 -0.34 -7.68
C VAL A 114 21.52 -0.95 -6.94
N HIS A 115 21.38 -2.17 -6.40
CA HIS A 115 22.44 -2.80 -5.62
C HIS A 115 23.40 -3.67 -6.44
N TRP A 116 22.92 -4.30 -7.51
CA TRP A 116 23.66 -5.27 -8.34
C TRP A 116 23.65 -4.93 -9.84
N GLY A 117 23.08 -3.78 -10.22
CA GLY A 117 23.20 -3.27 -11.58
C GLY A 117 24.65 -2.97 -11.95
N PRO A 118 25.03 -3.12 -13.23
CA PRO A 118 26.39 -2.89 -13.71
C PRO A 118 26.89 -1.46 -13.46
#